data_AF-A0A4S5E477-F1
#
_entry.id   AF-A0A4S5E477-F1
#
_cell.length_a   1.000
_cell.length_b   1.000
_cell.length_c   1.000
_cell.angle_alpha   90.00
_cell.angle_beta   90.00
_cell.angle_gamma   90.00
#
_symmetry.space_group_name_H-M   'P 1'
#
loop_
_entity.id
_entity.type
_entity.pdbx_description
1 polymer ?
#
loop_
_entity_poly.entity_id
_entity_poly.type
_entity_poly.pdbx_seq_one_letter_code
_entity_poly.pdbx_strand_id
1 'polypeptide(L)'
;MNELLAVAGDYWWLVLPLSALAFEGWSEAAEKRHRRRVELYRLEHPNAAHVDPEDLAAYRSAVTAYDVAFQVAETEARRVKASGFTVDERTRLETARKLVTVAVDDAATAAERQAAYRRARRELDGLIVLPDATIDSLEQSVAGAIGSRRGSSPP
;
A
#
# COMPACT_ATOMS: atom_id res chain seq x y z
N MET A 1 30.39 22.90 15.98
CA MET A 1 29.78 21.56 16.12
C MET A 1 28.32 21.51 15.62
N ASN A 2 27.91 22.41 14.72
CA ASN A 2 26.54 22.47 14.16
C ASN A 2 26.50 22.42 12.62
N GLU A 3 27.64 22.24 11.94
CA GLU A 3 27.68 22.17 10.48
C GLU A 3 27.51 20.74 9.93
N LEU A 4 27.89 19.71 10.70
CA LEU A 4 27.74 18.31 10.31
C LEU A 4 26.28 17.82 10.30
N LEU A 5 25.38 18.51 11.01
CA LEU A 5 23.96 18.16 11.06
C LEU A 5 23.13 18.83 9.94
N ALA A 6 23.65 19.90 9.33
CA ALA A 6 23.02 20.54 8.18
C ALA A 6 23.29 19.78 6.86
N VAL A 7 24.50 19.23 6.70
CA VAL A 7 24.88 18.42 5.53
C VAL A 7 24.11 17.09 5.48
N ALA A 8 23.74 16.54 6.64
CA ALA A 8 22.99 15.28 6.75
C ALA A 8 21.52 15.38 6.28
N GLY A 9 20.96 16.58 6.13
CA GLY A 9 19.61 16.79 5.62
C GLY A 9 19.51 16.84 4.09
N ASP A 10 20.52 17.37 3.40
CA ASP A 10 20.43 17.76 1.99
C ASP A 10 21.24 16.86 1.03
N TYR A 11 22.20 16.09 1.55
CA TYR A 11 23.13 15.28 0.74
C TYR A 11 23.01 13.76 0.97
N TRP A 12 21.87 13.27 1.46
CA TRP A 12 21.62 11.83 1.62
C TRP A 12 21.79 11.04 0.30
N TRP A 13 21.48 11.69 -0.82
CA TRP A 13 21.60 11.13 -2.16
C TRP A 13 23.05 11.00 -2.66
N LEU A 14 24.04 11.66 -2.04
CA LEU A 14 25.47 11.48 -2.39
C LEU A 14 26.12 10.28 -1.69
N VAL A 15 25.55 9.82 -0.57
CA VAL A 15 26.02 8.61 0.13
C VAL A 15 25.67 7.34 -0.67
N LEU A 16 24.54 7.35 -1.40
CA LEU A 16 24.07 6.24 -2.23
C LEU A 16 25.04 5.81 -3.35
N PRO A 17 25.51 6.71 -4.24
CA PRO A 17 26.47 6.33 -5.29
C PRO A 17 27.87 6.02 -4.75
N LEU A 18 28.31 6.68 -3.66
CA LEU A 18 29.58 6.35 -2.99
C LEU A 18 29.54 4.98 -2.30
N SER A 19 28.38 4.55 -1.79
CA SER A 19 28.21 3.20 -1.24
C SER A 19 28.21 2.10 -2.30
N ALA A 20 27.76 2.38 -3.53
CA ALA A 20 27.81 1.42 -4.64
C ALA A 20 29.25 1.02 -5.02
N LEU A 21 30.20 1.96 -4.95
CA LEU A 21 31.63 1.71 -5.19
C LEU A 21 32.31 0.88 -4.08
N ALA A 22 31.70 0.76 -2.90
CA ALA A 22 32.17 -0.12 -1.83
C ALA A 22 31.41 -1.47 -1.75
N PHE A 23 30.31 -1.61 -2.50
CA PHE A 23 29.44 -2.80 -2.52
C PHE A 23 29.58 -3.66 -3.79
N GLU A 24 30.50 -3.34 -4.70
CA GLU A 24 30.73 -4.10 -5.94
C GLU A 24 31.29 -5.52 -5.70
N GLY A 25 31.56 -5.92 -4.45
CA GLY A 25 32.13 -7.22 -4.07
C GLY A 25 31.21 -8.18 -3.29
N TRP A 26 29.93 -7.89 -3.09
CA TRP A 26 29.04 -8.73 -2.25
C TRP A 26 27.96 -9.54 -2.99
N SER A 27 27.97 -9.54 -4.33
CA SER A 27 27.02 -10.33 -5.13
C SER A 27 27.41 -11.82 -5.25
N GLU A 28 28.69 -12.18 -5.26
CA GLU A 28 29.13 -13.57 -5.43
C GLU A 28 28.88 -14.46 -4.20
N ALA A 29 29.00 -13.90 -2.99
CA ALA A 29 28.78 -14.64 -1.74
C ALA A 29 27.28 -14.88 -1.47
N ALA A 30 26.41 -13.94 -1.87
CA ALA A 30 24.96 -14.11 -1.79
C ALA A 30 24.48 -15.22 -2.73
N GLU A 31 25.06 -15.30 -3.93
CA GLU A 31 24.71 -16.30 -4.94
C GLU A 31 25.10 -17.73 -4.51
N LYS A 32 26.26 -17.91 -3.87
CA LYS A 32 26.69 -19.22 -3.33
C LYS A 32 25.78 -19.67 -2.17
N ARG A 33 25.36 -18.73 -1.31
CA ARG A 33 24.41 -19.04 -0.23
C ARG A 33 23.02 -19.36 -0.76
N HIS A 34 22.57 -18.67 -1.81
CA HIS A 34 21.28 -18.96 -2.45
C HIS A 34 21.30 -20.32 -3.14
N ARG A 35 22.35 -20.63 -3.92
CA ARG A 35 22.55 -21.96 -4.51
C ARG A 35 22.56 -23.07 -3.47
N ARG A 36 23.31 -22.89 -2.38
CA ARG A 36 23.37 -23.89 -1.29
C ARG A 36 22.02 -24.05 -0.59
N ARG A 37 21.24 -22.98 -0.43
CA ARG A 37 19.90 -23.05 0.20
C ARG A 37 18.89 -23.76 -0.72
N VAL A 38 18.95 -23.53 -2.04
CA VAL A 38 18.12 -24.22 -3.03
C VAL A 38 18.50 -25.70 -3.14
N GLU A 39 19.80 -26.03 -3.11
CA GLU A 39 20.27 -27.41 -3.06
C GLU A 39 19.82 -28.12 -1.79
N LEU A 40 19.94 -27.49 -0.62
CA LEU A 40 19.43 -28.05 0.63
C LEU A 40 17.92 -28.31 0.56
N TYR A 41 17.15 -27.38 0.00
CA TYR A 41 15.71 -27.55 -0.18
C TYR A 41 15.37 -28.72 -1.12
N ARG A 42 16.14 -28.89 -2.20
CA ARG A 42 16.02 -30.04 -3.13
C ARG A 42 16.41 -31.37 -2.49
N LEU A 43 17.44 -31.38 -1.64
CA LEU A 43 17.91 -32.58 -0.94
C LEU A 43 16.95 -32.99 0.18
N GLU A 44 16.37 -32.01 0.89
CA GLU A 44 15.37 -32.22 1.94
C GLU A 44 14.03 -32.68 1.36
N HIS A 45 13.70 -32.24 0.14
CA HIS A 45 12.48 -32.61 -0.57
C HIS A 45 12.81 -33.33 -1.89
N PRO A 46 13.38 -34.55 -1.86
CA PRO A 46 13.79 -35.27 -3.06
C PRO A 46 12.62 -35.55 -4.01
N ASN A 47 11.40 -35.61 -3.48
CA ASN A 47 10.16 -35.81 -4.24
C ASN A 47 9.52 -34.49 -4.72
N ALA A 48 9.97 -33.30 -4.28
CA ALA A 48 9.40 -32.03 -4.74
C ALA A 48 9.66 -31.75 -6.23
N ALA A 49 10.59 -32.47 -6.85
CA ALA A 49 10.82 -32.43 -8.29
C ALA A 49 9.86 -33.34 -9.08
N HIS A 50 9.22 -34.32 -8.44
CA HIS A 50 8.19 -35.17 -9.04
C HIS A 50 6.81 -34.61 -8.71
N VAL A 51 6.45 -33.49 -9.35
CA VAL A 51 5.05 -33.08 -9.39
C VAL A 51 4.39 -33.87 -10.51
N ASP A 52 3.35 -34.62 -10.19
CA ASP A 52 2.60 -35.38 -11.19
C ASP A 52 2.00 -34.40 -12.22
N PRO A 53 2.13 -34.66 -13.53
CA PRO A 53 1.41 -33.89 -14.55
C PRO A 53 -0.09 -33.73 -14.27
N GLU A 54 -0.72 -34.72 -13.64
CA GLU A 54 -2.12 -34.66 -13.21
C GLU A 54 -2.34 -33.64 -12.09
N ASP A 55 -1.47 -33.61 -11.06
CA ASP A 55 -1.52 -32.63 -9.98
C ASP A 55 -1.31 -31.19 -10.48
N LEU A 56 -0.38 -31.00 -11.44
CA LEU A 56 -0.17 -29.70 -12.08
C LEU A 56 -1.40 -29.26 -12.89
N ALA A 57 -2.04 -30.20 -13.60
CA ALA A 57 -3.27 -29.92 -14.34
C ALA A 57 -4.42 -29.57 -13.39
N ALA A 58 -4.58 -30.30 -12.30
CA ALA A 58 -5.58 -30.04 -11.26
C ALA A 58 -5.36 -28.69 -10.58
N TYR A 59 -4.11 -28.36 -10.22
CA TYR A 59 -3.75 -27.05 -9.66
C TYR A 59 -4.08 -25.91 -10.63
N ARG A 60 -3.68 -26.03 -11.90
CA ARG A 60 -3.99 -25.02 -12.92
C ARG A 60 -5.50 -24.83 -13.07
N SER A 61 -6.24 -25.93 -13.15
CA SER A 61 -7.70 -25.90 -13.21
C SER A 61 -8.32 -25.20 -11.99
N ALA A 62 -7.81 -25.51 -10.79
CA ALA A 62 -8.29 -24.89 -9.54
C ALA A 62 -7.99 -23.39 -9.50
N VAL A 63 -6.79 -22.97 -9.91
CA VAL A 63 -6.42 -21.54 -9.98
C VAL A 63 -7.28 -20.80 -11.01
N THR A 64 -7.51 -21.39 -12.19
CA THR A 64 -8.40 -20.79 -13.20
C THR A 64 -9.84 -20.71 -12.71
N ALA A 65 -10.35 -21.74 -12.04
CA ALA A 65 -11.69 -21.73 -11.46
C ALA A 65 -11.83 -20.66 -10.36
N TYR A 66 -10.81 -20.51 -9.52
CA TYR A 66 -10.73 -19.43 -8.53
C TYR A 66 -10.74 -18.05 -9.18
N ASP A 67 -9.92 -17.83 -10.22
CA ASP A 67 -9.85 -16.54 -10.91
C ASP A 67 -11.21 -16.15 -11.52
N VAL A 68 -11.88 -17.10 -12.19
CA VAL A 68 -13.24 -16.88 -12.71
C VAL A 68 -14.23 -16.56 -11.58
N ALA A 69 -14.23 -17.34 -10.49
CA ALA A 69 -15.11 -17.10 -9.35
C ALA A 69 -14.85 -15.74 -8.70
N PHE A 70 -13.59 -15.33 -8.62
CA PHE A 70 -13.18 -14.03 -8.09
C PHE A 70 -13.68 -12.88 -8.96
N GLN A 71 -13.53 -12.97 -10.29
CA GLN A 71 -14.04 -11.95 -11.22
C GLN A 71 -15.57 -11.82 -11.17
N VAL A 72 -16.29 -12.95 -11.06
CA VAL A 72 -17.74 -12.95 -10.87
C VAL A 72 -18.11 -12.29 -9.54
N ALA A 73 -17.43 -12.65 -8.44
CA ALA A 73 -17.67 -12.06 -7.13
C ALA A 73 -17.37 -10.55 -7.13
N GLU A 74 -16.31 -10.10 -7.80
CA GLU A 74 -15.98 -8.67 -7.92
C GLU A 74 -17.05 -7.93 -8.72
N THR A 75 -17.50 -8.50 -9.84
CA THR A 75 -18.55 -7.93 -10.67
C THR A 75 -19.87 -7.83 -9.90
N GLU A 76 -20.25 -8.89 -9.18
CA GLU A 76 -21.43 -8.89 -8.33
C GLU A 76 -21.30 -7.91 -7.16
N ALA A 77 -20.14 -7.81 -6.52
CA ALA A 77 -19.89 -6.81 -5.48
C ALA A 77 -20.05 -5.39 -6.04
N ARG A 78 -19.53 -5.10 -7.25
CA ARG A 78 -19.71 -3.81 -7.94
C ARG A 78 -21.18 -3.56 -8.29
N ARG A 79 -21.90 -4.59 -8.77
CA ARG A 79 -23.32 -4.52 -9.14
C ARG A 79 -24.23 -4.30 -7.93
N VAL A 80 -24.03 -5.05 -6.86
CA VAL A 80 -24.74 -4.89 -5.57
C VAL A 80 -24.40 -3.54 -4.97
N LYS A 81 -23.15 -3.08 -5.03
CA LYS A 81 -22.79 -1.72 -4.64
C LYS A 81 -23.51 -0.65 -5.50
N ALA A 82 -23.70 -0.87 -6.79
CA ALA A 82 -24.39 0.10 -7.65
C ALA A 82 -25.92 0.10 -7.45
N SER A 83 -26.54 -1.06 -7.18
CA SER A 83 -27.99 -1.25 -7.13
C SER A 83 -28.58 -1.39 -5.73
N GLY A 84 -27.75 -1.65 -4.72
CA GLY A 84 -28.17 -1.97 -3.35
C GLY A 84 -28.33 -0.79 -2.41
N PHE A 85 -27.91 0.42 -2.80
CA PHE A 85 -28.11 1.62 -1.98
C PHE A 85 -29.46 2.27 -2.25
N THR A 86 -30.13 2.67 -1.16
CA THR A 86 -31.28 3.57 -1.19
C THR A 86 -30.89 4.98 -1.66
N VAL A 87 -31.89 5.83 -1.92
CA VAL A 87 -31.65 7.23 -2.32
C VAL A 87 -30.83 7.96 -1.25
N ASP A 88 -31.20 7.81 0.02
CA ASP A 88 -30.53 8.49 1.14
C ASP A 88 -29.08 8.01 1.32
N GLU A 89 -28.84 6.72 1.18
CA GLU A 89 -27.48 6.14 1.25
C GLU A 89 -26.61 6.64 0.10
N ARG A 90 -27.16 6.78 -1.12
CA ARG A 90 -26.43 7.39 -2.25
C ARG A 90 -26.05 8.84 -1.96
N THR A 91 -26.96 9.63 -1.38
CA THR A 91 -26.66 11.03 -1.00
C THR A 91 -25.58 11.10 0.08
N ARG A 92 -25.59 10.19 1.06
CA ARG A 92 -24.52 10.07 2.07
C ARG A 92 -23.17 9.71 1.42
N LEU A 93 -23.14 8.76 0.49
CA LEU A 93 -21.93 8.40 -0.26
C LEU A 93 -21.38 9.57 -1.10
N GLU A 94 -22.25 10.33 -1.77
CA GLU A 94 -21.84 11.51 -2.52
C GLU A 94 -21.25 12.60 -1.61
N THR A 95 -21.88 12.81 -0.45
CA THR A 95 -21.40 13.75 0.56
C THR A 95 -20.05 13.31 1.11
N ALA A 96 -19.89 12.04 1.44
CA ALA A 96 -18.62 11.46 1.87
C ALA A 96 -17.52 11.65 0.83
N ARG A 97 -17.81 11.41 -0.46
CA ARG A 97 -16.85 11.59 -1.56
C ARG A 97 -16.33 13.03 -1.61
N LYS A 98 -17.22 14.02 -1.50
CA LYS A 98 -16.85 15.45 -1.47
C LYS A 98 -15.96 15.76 -0.27
N LEU A 99 -16.28 15.22 0.91
CA LEU A 99 -15.49 15.42 2.12
C LEU A 99 -14.10 14.76 2.04
N VAL A 100 -13.99 13.57 1.42
CA VAL A 100 -12.69 12.93 1.18
C VAL A 100 -11.84 13.80 0.25
N THR A 101 -12.42 14.38 -0.81
CA THR A 101 -11.68 15.30 -1.69
C THR A 101 -11.09 16.47 -0.91
N VAL A 102 -11.84 17.07 0.02
CA VAL A 102 -11.31 18.14 0.89
C VAL A 102 -10.27 17.61 1.87
N ALA A 103 -10.46 16.40 2.41
CA ALA A 103 -9.54 15.80 3.37
C ALA A 103 -8.15 15.52 2.77
N VAL A 104 -8.06 15.28 1.46
CA VAL A 104 -6.78 15.03 0.76
C VAL A 104 -6.25 16.27 0.02
N ASP A 105 -6.93 17.41 0.11
CA ASP A 105 -6.52 18.64 -0.54
C ASP A 105 -5.37 19.33 0.21
N ASP A 106 -4.19 19.39 -0.41
CA ASP A 106 -3.01 20.03 0.16
C ASP A 106 -3.16 21.55 0.35
N ALA A 107 -4.07 22.19 -0.38
CA ALA A 107 -4.36 23.63 -0.24
C ALA A 107 -5.21 23.95 1.01
N ALA A 108 -5.92 22.96 1.56
CA ALA A 108 -6.73 23.12 2.77
C ALA A 108 -5.88 23.14 4.05
N THR A 109 -6.40 23.76 5.11
CA THR A 109 -5.72 23.73 6.41
C THR A 109 -5.78 22.34 7.05
N ALA A 110 -4.82 22.01 7.91
CA ALA A 110 -4.80 20.72 8.61
C ALA A 110 -6.08 20.46 9.44
N ALA A 111 -6.63 21.50 10.06
CA ALA A 111 -7.87 21.39 10.85
C ALA A 111 -9.08 21.09 9.97
N GLU A 112 -9.17 21.72 8.79
CA GLU A 112 -10.23 21.46 7.82
C GLU A 112 -10.14 20.05 7.25
N ARG A 113 -8.94 19.59 6.89
CA ARG A 113 -8.73 18.22 6.41
C ARG A 113 -9.14 17.18 7.45
N GLN A 114 -8.73 17.36 8.71
CA GLN A 114 -9.08 16.47 9.82
C GLN A 114 -10.59 16.49 10.13
N ALA A 115 -11.24 17.66 10.05
CA ALA A 115 -12.68 17.77 10.22
C ALA A 115 -13.45 17.08 9.07
N ALA A 116 -12.99 17.28 7.83
CA ALA A 116 -13.54 16.66 6.64
C ALA A 116 -13.38 15.13 6.68
N TYR A 117 -12.20 14.63 7.06
CA TYR A 117 -11.93 13.21 7.24
C TYR A 117 -12.87 12.56 8.26
N ARG A 118 -12.96 13.14 9.47
CA ARG A 118 -13.86 12.62 10.52
C ARG A 118 -15.32 12.62 10.09
N ARG A 119 -15.74 13.63 9.32
CA ARG A 119 -17.11 13.69 8.79
C ARG A 119 -17.34 12.68 7.68
N ALA A 120 -16.41 12.51 6.75
CA ALA A 120 -16.46 11.49 5.72
C ALA A 120 -16.58 10.09 6.33
N ARG A 121 -15.80 9.78 7.36
CA ARG A 121 -15.85 8.48 8.06
C ARG A 121 -17.22 8.21 8.68
N ARG A 122 -17.90 9.22 9.23
CA ARG A 122 -19.30 9.09 9.71
C ARG A 122 -20.30 8.87 8.59
N GLU A 123 -20.15 9.57 7.47
CA GLU A 123 -21.06 9.40 6.33
C GLU A 123 -20.94 8.00 5.71
N LEU A 124 -19.73 7.43 5.68
CA LEU A 124 -19.43 6.09 5.16
C LEU A 124 -19.76 4.96 6.13
N ASP A 125 -19.98 5.27 7.41
CA ASP A 125 -20.25 4.28 8.44
C ASP A 125 -21.53 3.48 8.14
N GLY A 126 -21.41 2.16 8.23
CA GLY A 126 -22.46 1.20 7.88
C GLY A 126 -22.74 1.05 6.37
N LEU A 127 -22.13 1.87 5.49
CA LEU A 127 -22.38 1.82 4.04
C LEU A 127 -21.27 1.11 3.28
N ILE A 128 -20.01 1.29 3.69
CA ILE A 128 -18.87 0.62 3.08
C ILE A 128 -17.88 0.16 4.15
N VAL A 129 -17.36 -1.05 4.00
CA VAL A 129 -16.19 -1.51 4.75
C VAL A 129 -14.95 -1.06 3.98
N LEU A 130 -14.13 -0.22 4.61
CA LEU A 130 -12.84 0.19 4.06
C LEU A 130 -11.78 -0.80 4.57
N PRO A 131 -10.92 -1.36 3.70
CA PRO A 131 -9.77 -2.14 4.16
C PRO A 131 -8.84 -1.29 5.03
N ASP A 132 -8.23 -1.88 6.06
CA ASP A 132 -7.35 -1.17 7.01
C ASP A 132 -6.22 -0.40 6.30
N ALA A 133 -5.61 -1.01 5.27
CA ALA A 133 -4.58 -0.35 4.45
C ALA A 133 -5.07 0.93 3.75
N THR A 134 -6.36 1.02 3.40
CA THR A 134 -6.96 2.24 2.82
C THR A 134 -7.13 3.33 3.88
N ILE A 135 -7.48 2.94 5.10
CA ILE A 135 -7.60 3.84 6.25
C ILE A 135 -6.22 4.42 6.58
N ASP A 136 -5.20 3.57 6.69
CA ASP A 136 -3.82 3.98 7.00
C ASP A 136 -3.27 4.96 5.97
N SER A 137 -3.47 4.69 4.67
CA SER A 137 -3.04 5.60 3.60
C SER A 137 -3.71 6.97 3.71
N LEU A 138 -5.02 7.00 4.02
CA LEU A 138 -5.77 8.24 4.12
C LEU A 138 -5.35 9.02 5.37
N GLU A 139 -5.14 8.34 6.50
CA GLU A 139 -4.61 8.95 7.73
C GLU A 139 -3.20 9.52 7.51
N GLN A 140 -2.32 8.81 6.78
CA GLN A 140 -0.99 9.30 6.42
C GLN A 140 -1.05 10.52 5.51
N SER A 141 -1.97 10.59 4.55
CA SER A 141 -2.16 11.80 3.72
C SER A 141 -2.64 13.00 4.55
N VAL A 142 -3.58 12.77 5.47
CA VAL A 142 -4.10 13.84 6.34
C VAL A 142 -3.04 14.28 7.36
N ALA A 143 -2.24 13.36 7.89
CA ALA A 143 -1.20 13.59 8.91
C ALA A 143 0.12 14.11 8.33
N GLY A 144 0.53 13.62 7.16
CA GLY A 144 1.80 13.95 6.50
C GLY A 144 1.96 15.45 6.20
N ALA A 145 0.84 16.17 6.07
CA ALA A 145 0.85 17.61 5.83
C ALA A 145 0.84 18.47 7.13
N ILE A 146 1.09 17.87 8.30
CA ILE A 146 1.24 18.56 9.60
C ILE A 146 2.74 18.81 9.95
N GLY A 147 3.69 18.25 9.21
CA GLY A 147 5.13 18.36 9.50
C GLY A 147 5.88 19.57 8.94
N SER A 148 5.39 20.26 7.89
CA SER A 148 6.22 21.21 7.12
C SER A 148 5.97 22.70 7.39
N ARG A 149 5.41 23.11 8.53
CA ARG A 149 5.21 24.56 8.81
C ARG A 149 5.41 24.97 10.28
N ARG A 150 6.68 25.17 10.69
CA ARG A 150 7.12 26.04 11.80
C ARG A 150 8.54 26.50 11.49
N GLY A 151 8.89 27.78 11.29
CA GLY A 151 8.16 29.02 11.19
C GLY A 151 9.11 30.12 10.68
N SER A 152 8.64 30.97 9.77
CA SER A 152 9.16 32.31 9.46
C SER A 152 8.48 33.29 10.44
N SER A 153 9.05 34.31 11.09
CA SER A 153 10.14 35.26 10.81
C SER A 153 10.34 36.14 12.10
N PRO A 154 10.87 37.39 12.07
CA PRO A 154 12.23 37.86 12.39
C PRO A 154 12.31 38.63 13.76
N PRO A 155 13.47 39.22 14.12
CA PRO A 155 13.73 40.63 13.79
C PRO A 155 15.05 40.90 13.05
#